data_AF-A0A1Z5K6R0-F1
#
_entry.id   AF-A0A1Z5K6R0-F1
#
_cell.length_a   1.000
_cell.length_b   1.000
_cell.length_c   1.000
_cell.angle_alpha   90.00
_cell.angle_beta   90.00
_cell.angle_gamma   90.00
#
_symmetry.space_group_name_H-M   'P 1'
#
loop_
_entity.id
_entity.type
_entity.pdbx_description
1 polymer ?
#
loop_
_entity_poly.entity_id
_entity_poly.type
_entity_poly.pdbx_seq_one_letter_code
_entity_poly.pdbx_strand_id
1 'polypeptide(L)'
;MKQIIAFIGLFMPQNAIAFARWGSASELRATVNGEENLTTLDVLSLDSIRSTLIRQEETVIFALIERAQYRQNRIVYEREGYGSSLGKPPGYQSDGKDDEELSFLDFMLIGTEILHCGARRFTSPEEHPFFPEKLPSGPMDALPSLQYPNDLLSPVGGANEVNFNKKLLQKYTEIIVPSICKGGDDEQHGSTTLCDIAALQALSRRVHYGKFVAESKYRSNPDAYQKLVDAGDAEGVMKLLTNAVVEEQVLRRARLKAATYGTEPMLTDLPKIQCSDMASIVAAAAASAVVAAMEALDNEHLAKGKVDPVAIESVYRDIIIPLTKDIEVAYLFRRCGKEPPAEYLS
;
A
#
# COMPACT_ATOMS: atom_id res chain seq x y z
N MET A 1 47.59 -32.36 36.11
CA MET A 1 48.79 -31.51 35.93
C MET A 1 48.42 -30.46 34.89
N LYS A 2 48.05 -29.25 35.32
CA LYS A 2 48.93 -28.07 35.53
C LYS A 2 49.26 -27.40 34.18
N GLN A 3 48.67 -26.23 33.94
CA GLN A 3 49.34 -24.91 34.00
C GLN A 3 49.82 -24.47 32.59
N ILE A 4 49.31 -23.37 32.01
CA ILE A 4 49.64 -21.96 32.28
C ILE A 4 50.97 -21.54 31.60
N ILE A 5 50.87 -20.51 30.75
CA ILE A 5 51.86 -19.46 30.37
C ILE A 5 52.82 -19.68 29.18
N ALA A 6 52.46 -18.97 28.10
CA ALA A 6 53.17 -17.88 27.41
C ALA A 6 54.54 -18.08 26.75
N PHE A 7 54.66 -17.52 25.53
CA PHE A 7 55.65 -16.54 25.02
C PHE A 7 55.45 -16.52 23.47
N ILE A 8 55.21 -15.43 22.72
CA ILE A 8 55.83 -14.10 22.65
C ILE A 8 54.86 -13.16 21.92
N GLY A 9 54.66 -11.95 22.45
CA GLY A 9 54.11 -10.83 21.68
C GLY A 9 55.23 -10.07 20.95
N LEU A 10 54.90 -9.48 19.80
CA LEU A 10 55.28 -8.12 19.41
C LEU A 10 54.78 -7.89 17.98
N PHE A 11 53.86 -6.93 17.80
CA PHE A 11 53.77 -5.93 16.72
C PHE A 11 52.33 -5.36 16.67
N MET A 12 52.17 -4.19 17.31
CA MET A 12 51.36 -2.98 16.96
C MET A 12 49.98 -3.08 16.24
N PRO A 13 49.18 -1.98 16.20
CA PRO A 13 48.68 -1.12 17.26
C PRO A 13 47.12 -1.03 17.21
N GLN A 14 46.56 -0.32 18.19
CA GLN A 14 45.13 -0.08 18.40
C GLN A 14 44.47 0.66 17.23
N ASN A 15 43.35 0.13 16.73
CA ASN A 15 42.21 0.93 16.29
C ASN A 15 40.94 0.10 16.52
N ALA A 16 40.07 0.63 17.37
CA ALA A 16 38.86 0.01 17.86
C ALA A 16 37.81 -0.12 16.75
N ILE A 17 37.41 -1.35 16.45
CA ILE A 17 36.11 -1.63 15.81
C ILE A 17 35.22 -2.16 16.91
N ALA A 18 34.40 -1.28 17.48
CA ALA A 18 33.32 -1.66 18.37
C ALA A 18 32.28 -2.41 17.53
N PHE A 19 32.31 -3.75 17.57
CA PHE A 19 31.14 -4.54 17.21
C PHE A 19 30.04 -4.23 18.21
N ALA A 20 29.07 -3.42 17.81
CA ALA A 20 27.84 -3.20 18.56
C ALA A 20 27.09 -4.52 18.64
N ARG A 21 27.28 -5.22 19.76
CA ARG A 21 26.51 -6.38 20.17
C ARG A 21 25.07 -5.91 20.32
N TRP A 22 24.20 -6.24 19.36
CA TRP A 22 22.76 -6.03 19.51
C TRP A 22 22.32 -6.64 20.84
N GLY A 23 21.80 -5.79 21.73
CA GLY A 23 21.31 -6.20 23.05
C GLY A 23 20.22 -7.24 22.91
N SER A 24 20.12 -8.11 23.91
CA SER A 24 19.06 -9.11 24.00
C SER A 24 17.70 -8.42 23.94
N ALA A 25 16.80 -8.90 23.07
CA ALA A 25 15.43 -8.42 22.94
C ALA A 25 14.62 -8.40 24.26
N SER A 26 15.12 -9.06 25.31
CA SER A 26 14.56 -9.00 26.67
C SER A 26 14.66 -7.62 27.33
N GLU A 27 15.68 -6.80 27.00
CA GLU A 27 15.89 -5.50 27.66
C GLU A 27 15.00 -4.38 27.08
N LEU A 28 14.50 -4.53 25.85
CA LEU A 28 13.61 -3.58 25.19
C LEU A 28 12.13 -3.67 25.63
N ARG A 29 11.75 -4.72 26.37
CA ARG A 29 10.34 -4.96 26.78
C ARG A 29 9.90 -4.26 28.07
N ALA A 30 10.79 -3.54 28.76
CA ALA A 30 10.56 -3.13 30.14
C ALA A 30 9.98 -1.71 30.37
N THR A 31 9.44 -1.01 29.36
CA THR A 31 8.97 0.39 29.56
C THR A 31 7.65 0.77 28.87
N VAL A 32 6.75 -0.15 28.58
CA VAL A 32 5.38 0.21 28.13
C VAL A 32 4.36 -0.25 29.17
N ASN A 33 4.19 0.55 30.22
CA ASN A 33 3.10 0.40 31.19
C ASN A 33 2.03 1.45 30.87
N GLY A 34 0.82 1.01 30.50
CA GLY A 34 -0.39 1.83 30.61
C GLY A 34 -1.23 2.05 29.35
N GLU A 35 -0.90 1.47 28.20
CA GLU A 35 -1.76 1.56 27.01
C GLU A 35 -2.77 0.41 27.00
N GLU A 36 -4.07 0.73 26.88
CA GLU A 36 -5.12 -0.28 26.70
C GLU A 36 -4.82 -1.12 25.45
N ASN A 37 -4.87 -2.44 25.58
CA ASN A 37 -4.66 -3.33 24.44
C ASN A 37 -5.80 -3.13 23.44
N LEU A 38 -5.47 -2.77 22.20
CA LEU A 38 -6.42 -2.74 21.08
C LEU A 38 -7.10 -4.10 20.91
N THR A 39 -8.44 -4.12 20.95
CA THR A 39 -9.21 -5.36 20.72
C THR A 39 -9.55 -5.53 19.24
N THR A 40 -9.88 -6.75 18.81
CA THR A 40 -10.38 -7.02 17.45
C THR A 40 -11.61 -6.17 17.12
N LEU A 41 -12.47 -5.92 18.11
CA LEU A 41 -13.67 -5.08 17.94
C LEU A 41 -13.31 -3.62 17.67
N ASP A 42 -12.24 -3.10 18.28
CA ASP A 42 -11.77 -1.74 18.04
C ASP A 42 -11.23 -1.60 16.62
N VAL A 43 -10.48 -2.61 16.14
CA VAL A 43 -9.94 -2.65 14.77
C VAL A 43 -11.04 -2.75 13.72
N LEU A 44 -12.06 -3.58 13.95
CA LEU A 44 -13.18 -3.79 13.01
C LEU A 44 -14.33 -2.80 13.16
N SER A 45 -14.23 -1.87 14.11
CA SER A 45 -15.19 -0.78 14.26
C SER A 45 -15.23 0.08 13.00
N LEU A 46 -16.42 0.55 12.63
CA LEU A 46 -16.58 1.39 11.43
C LEU A 46 -15.74 2.68 11.50
N ASP A 47 -15.52 3.22 12.70
CA ASP A 47 -14.74 4.44 12.89
C ASP A 47 -13.23 4.19 12.73
N SER A 48 -12.72 3.06 13.23
CA SER A 48 -11.32 2.67 13.01
C SER A 48 -11.04 2.33 11.54
N ILE A 49 -11.92 1.55 10.91
CA ILE A 49 -11.84 1.24 9.49
C ILE A 49 -11.89 2.52 8.66
N ARG A 50 -12.84 3.43 8.92
CA ARG A 50 -12.95 4.70 8.20
C ARG A 50 -11.69 5.55 8.35
N SER A 51 -11.16 5.67 9.56
CA SER A 51 -9.94 6.45 9.83
C SER A 51 -8.73 5.87 9.09
N THR A 52 -8.60 4.54 9.09
CA THR A 52 -7.53 3.85 8.35
C THR A 52 -7.66 4.04 6.84
N LEU A 53 -8.87 3.94 6.28
CA LEU A 53 -9.12 4.16 4.86
C LEU A 53 -8.80 5.60 4.43
N ILE A 54 -9.10 6.60 5.25
CA ILE A 54 -8.78 8.01 4.99
C ILE A 54 -7.26 8.23 4.95
N ARG A 55 -6.52 7.61 5.88
CA ARG A 55 -5.05 7.68 5.94
C ARG A 55 -4.40 6.96 4.75
N GLN A 56 -4.90 5.78 4.40
CA GLN A 56 -4.42 5.04 3.22
C GLN A 56 -4.71 5.80 1.93
N GLU A 57 -5.86 6.49 1.85
CA GLU A 57 -6.19 7.36 0.73
C GLU A 57 -5.16 8.48 0.54
N GLU A 58 -4.70 9.14 1.61
CA GLU A 58 -3.63 10.14 1.52
C GLU A 58 -2.33 9.53 0.99
N THR A 59 -1.97 8.36 1.51
CA THR A 59 -0.75 7.66 1.10
C THR A 59 -0.78 7.32 -0.40
N VAL A 60 -1.92 6.84 -0.90
CA VAL A 60 -2.11 6.54 -2.33
C VAL A 60 -1.99 7.82 -3.16
N ILE A 61 -2.68 8.90 -2.77
CA ILE A 61 -2.64 10.17 -3.51
C ILE A 61 -1.22 10.71 -3.60
N PHE A 62 -0.48 10.74 -2.48
CA PHE A 62 0.92 11.18 -2.49
C PHE A 62 1.79 10.29 -3.38
N ALA A 63 1.66 8.98 -3.29
CA ALA A 63 2.45 8.07 -4.12
C ALA A 63 2.18 8.28 -5.63
N LEU A 64 0.93 8.53 -6.02
CA LEU A 64 0.57 8.83 -7.40
C LEU A 64 1.08 10.21 -7.86
N ILE A 65 1.07 11.23 -6.99
CA ILE A 65 1.64 12.56 -7.28
C ILE A 65 3.15 12.46 -7.50
N GLU A 66 3.86 11.71 -6.66
CA GLU A 66 5.29 11.48 -6.80
C GLU A 66 5.61 10.71 -8.08
N ARG A 67 4.82 9.67 -8.41
CA ARG A 67 4.98 8.95 -9.67
C ARG A 67 4.75 9.86 -10.89
N ALA A 68 3.81 10.78 -10.83
CA ALA A 68 3.49 11.70 -11.92
C ALA A 68 4.61 12.74 -12.21
N GLN A 69 5.63 12.85 -11.36
CA GLN A 69 6.81 13.68 -11.64
C GLN A 69 7.65 13.15 -12.80
N TYR A 70 7.59 11.85 -13.07
CA TYR A 70 8.32 11.18 -14.14
C TYR A 70 7.41 10.91 -15.35
N ARG A 71 8.02 10.75 -16.52
CA ARG A 71 7.31 10.32 -17.73
C ARG A 71 6.84 8.87 -17.62
N GLN A 72 6.06 8.44 -18.61
CA GLN A 72 5.57 7.07 -18.66
C GLN A 72 6.69 6.03 -18.67
N ASN A 73 7.85 6.31 -19.30
CA ASN A 73 9.02 5.43 -19.23
C ASN A 73 8.69 3.96 -19.53
N ARG A 74 8.02 3.71 -20.66
CA ARG A 74 7.37 2.42 -20.99
C ARG A 74 8.32 1.23 -20.92
N ILE A 75 9.60 1.44 -21.24
CA ILE A 75 10.67 0.44 -21.16
C ILE A 75 10.76 -0.24 -19.79
N VAL A 76 10.35 0.42 -18.71
CA VAL A 76 10.33 -0.13 -17.34
C VAL A 76 9.35 -1.31 -17.20
N TYR A 77 8.26 -1.29 -17.97
CA TYR A 77 7.16 -2.27 -17.90
C TYR A 77 7.27 -3.36 -18.98
N GLU A 78 8.20 -3.20 -19.92
CA GLU A 78 8.41 -4.14 -21.02
C GLU A 78 9.34 -5.27 -20.55
N ARG A 79 8.93 -6.54 -20.73
CA ARG A 79 9.73 -7.71 -20.34
C ARG A 79 11.10 -7.77 -21.02
N GLU A 80 11.16 -7.35 -22.27
CA GLU A 80 12.39 -7.28 -23.06
C GLU A 80 13.05 -5.89 -23.02
N GLY A 81 12.53 -4.95 -22.23
CA GLY A 81 12.97 -3.55 -22.24
C GLY A 81 14.47 -3.37 -21.99
N TYR A 82 15.05 -4.19 -21.12
CA TYR A 82 16.50 -4.23 -20.85
C TYR A 82 17.16 -5.55 -21.29
N GLY A 83 16.45 -6.37 -22.05
CA GLY A 83 16.86 -7.71 -22.48
C GLY A 83 17.35 -8.61 -21.33
N SER A 84 18.22 -9.56 -21.64
CA SER A 84 18.74 -10.54 -20.67
C SER A 84 19.73 -9.97 -19.63
N SER A 85 19.89 -8.65 -19.56
CA SER A 85 20.90 -7.99 -18.71
C SER A 85 20.49 -7.85 -17.24
N LEU A 86 19.19 -7.93 -16.94
CA LEU A 86 18.66 -7.78 -15.58
C LEU A 86 19.08 -8.94 -14.65
N GLY A 87 19.22 -10.15 -15.19
CA GLY A 87 19.50 -11.33 -14.38
C GLY A 87 18.34 -11.66 -13.43
N LYS A 88 18.67 -12.09 -12.20
CA LYS A 88 17.69 -12.50 -11.19
C LYS A 88 17.66 -11.50 -10.01
N PRO A 89 16.48 -11.17 -9.46
CA PRO A 89 16.39 -10.25 -8.32
C PRO A 89 17.22 -10.74 -7.13
N PRO A 90 17.79 -9.82 -6.32
CA PRO A 90 18.48 -10.20 -5.09
C PRO A 90 17.60 -11.05 -4.17
N GLY A 91 18.14 -12.16 -3.68
CA GLY A 91 17.43 -13.09 -2.80
C GLY A 91 16.44 -14.03 -3.49
N TYR A 92 16.28 -13.94 -4.82
CA TYR A 92 15.44 -14.85 -5.60
C TYR A 92 16.00 -16.27 -5.59
N GLN A 93 15.19 -17.23 -5.13
CA GLN A 93 15.53 -18.65 -5.16
C GLN A 93 14.99 -19.24 -6.46
N SER A 94 15.88 -19.49 -7.42
CA SER A 94 15.53 -20.12 -8.69
C SER A 94 15.17 -21.59 -8.46
N ASP A 95 13.97 -22.00 -8.83
CA ASP A 95 13.54 -23.41 -8.84
C ASP A 95 14.06 -24.18 -10.09
N GLY A 96 14.72 -23.47 -11.00
CA GLY A 96 15.30 -24.02 -12.23
C GLY A 96 14.28 -24.22 -13.36
N LYS A 97 13.03 -23.77 -13.17
CA LYS A 97 11.96 -23.84 -14.19
C LYS A 97 11.52 -22.48 -14.71
N ASP A 98 11.83 -21.40 -13.98
CA ASP A 98 11.40 -20.05 -14.33
C ASP A 98 12.58 -19.18 -14.80
N ASP A 99 12.89 -19.26 -16.10
CA ASP A 99 13.61 -18.21 -16.83
C ASP A 99 12.57 -17.40 -17.65
N GLU A 100 11.47 -16.98 -17.02
CA GLU A 100 10.60 -15.97 -17.63
C GLU A 100 11.32 -14.62 -17.63
N GLU A 101 11.30 -13.93 -18.77
CA GLU A 101 11.86 -12.58 -18.87
C GLU A 101 11.01 -11.61 -18.05
N LEU A 102 11.66 -10.98 -17.07
CA LEU A 102 11.06 -10.01 -16.17
C LEU A 102 11.20 -8.61 -16.73
N SER A 103 10.15 -7.79 -16.60
CA SER A 103 10.30 -6.35 -16.80
C SER A 103 11.19 -5.75 -15.69
N PHE A 104 11.69 -4.53 -15.88
CA PHE A 104 12.46 -3.86 -14.83
C PHE A 104 11.63 -3.61 -13.57
N LEU A 105 10.33 -3.32 -13.73
CA LEU A 105 9.39 -3.26 -12.61
C LEU A 105 9.28 -4.59 -11.88
N ASP A 106 9.06 -5.70 -12.59
CA ASP A 106 8.92 -7.03 -11.97
C ASP A 106 10.19 -7.40 -11.21
N PHE A 107 11.36 -7.18 -11.83
CA PHE A 107 12.66 -7.44 -11.22
C PHE A 107 12.82 -6.71 -9.87
N MET A 108 12.54 -5.39 -9.86
CA MET A 108 12.70 -4.57 -8.66
C MET A 108 11.63 -4.86 -7.61
N LEU A 109 10.38 -5.10 -8.03
CA LEU A 109 9.27 -5.41 -7.14
C LEU A 109 9.50 -6.75 -6.45
N ILE A 110 9.84 -7.82 -7.18
CA ILE A 110 10.15 -9.14 -6.61
C ILE A 110 11.29 -9.04 -5.59
N GLY A 111 12.40 -8.38 -5.94
CA GLY A 111 13.53 -8.20 -5.01
C GLY A 111 13.12 -7.45 -3.74
N THR A 112 12.25 -6.44 -3.88
CA THR A 112 11.70 -5.69 -2.74
C THR A 112 10.78 -6.55 -1.88
N GLU A 113 9.92 -7.37 -2.47
CA GLU A 113 9.05 -8.28 -1.72
C GLU A 113 9.87 -9.33 -0.97
N ILE A 114 10.91 -9.90 -1.57
CA ILE A 114 11.82 -10.83 -0.89
C ILE A 114 12.51 -10.16 0.30
N LEU A 115 12.95 -8.90 0.16
CA LEU A 115 13.52 -8.15 1.27
C LEU A 115 12.48 -7.92 2.38
N HIS A 116 11.25 -7.56 2.01
CA HIS A 116 10.16 -7.32 2.95
C HIS A 116 9.62 -8.59 3.61
N CYS A 117 9.77 -9.74 2.96
CA CYS A 117 9.62 -11.04 3.59
C CYS A 117 10.51 -11.10 4.83
N GLY A 118 11.80 -10.78 4.72
CA GLY A 118 12.73 -10.76 5.87
C GLY A 118 12.23 -9.96 7.09
N ALA A 119 11.43 -8.92 6.85
CA ALA A 119 10.79 -8.07 7.86
C ALA A 119 9.38 -8.54 8.31
N ARG A 120 8.95 -9.74 7.88
CA ARG A 120 7.64 -10.36 8.14
C ARG A 120 6.43 -9.57 7.63
N ARG A 121 6.62 -8.72 6.62
CA ARG A 121 5.57 -7.87 6.04
C ARG A 121 4.32 -8.66 5.67
N PHE A 122 4.46 -9.73 4.89
CA PHE A 122 3.34 -10.52 4.36
C PHE A 122 2.76 -11.53 5.35
N THR A 123 3.20 -11.52 6.61
CA THR A 123 2.46 -12.18 7.70
C THR A 123 1.33 -11.30 8.24
N SER A 124 1.34 -10.00 7.92
CA SER A 124 0.27 -9.07 8.24
C SER A 124 -0.97 -9.36 7.38
N PRO A 125 -2.19 -9.36 7.97
CA PRO A 125 -3.42 -9.55 7.21
C PRO A 125 -3.72 -8.40 6.22
N GLU A 126 -3.08 -7.24 6.40
CA GLU A 126 -3.23 -6.07 5.52
C GLU A 126 -2.30 -6.08 4.29
N GLU A 127 -1.31 -6.98 4.26
CA GLU A 127 -0.26 -6.97 3.24
C GLU A 127 -0.40 -8.16 2.29
N HIS A 128 -0.42 -7.89 0.99
CA HIS A 128 -0.55 -8.90 -0.05
C HIS A 128 0.61 -8.75 -1.02
N PRO A 129 1.39 -9.82 -1.28
CA PRO A 129 2.47 -9.77 -2.26
C PRO A 129 1.93 -9.80 -3.70
N PHE A 130 2.65 -9.19 -4.63
CA PHE A 130 2.36 -9.24 -6.06
C PHE A 130 2.82 -10.56 -6.68
N PHE A 131 3.91 -11.14 -6.17
CA PHE A 131 4.49 -12.39 -6.67
C PHE A 131 4.64 -13.45 -5.56
N PRO A 132 3.53 -13.91 -4.94
CA PRO A 132 3.59 -14.87 -3.84
C PRO A 132 4.38 -16.15 -4.16
N GLU A 133 4.32 -16.62 -5.41
CA GLU A 133 5.01 -17.80 -5.91
C GLU A 133 6.54 -17.62 -6.02
N LYS A 134 7.03 -16.38 -6.02
CA LYS A 134 8.45 -16.04 -6.14
C LYS A 134 9.12 -15.74 -4.79
N LEU A 135 8.36 -15.78 -3.70
CA LEU A 135 8.85 -15.48 -2.37
C LEU A 135 9.53 -16.70 -1.74
N PRO A 136 10.53 -16.50 -0.87
CA PRO A 136 11.22 -17.60 -0.20
C PRO A 136 10.26 -18.41 0.67
N SER A 137 10.27 -19.73 0.48
CA SER A 137 9.50 -20.67 1.29
C SER A 137 10.24 -20.98 2.60
N GLY A 138 9.67 -20.66 3.75
CA GLY A 138 10.21 -21.08 5.05
C GLY A 138 10.00 -20.08 6.19
N PRO A 139 10.33 -20.49 7.44
CA PRO A 139 10.25 -19.59 8.58
C PRO A 139 11.27 -18.45 8.45
N MET A 140 10.76 -17.22 8.56
CA MET A 140 11.57 -16.02 8.53
C MET A 140 12.21 -15.79 9.90
N ASP A 141 13.32 -16.46 10.18
CA ASP A 141 13.92 -16.52 11.53
C ASP A 141 14.50 -15.19 12.06
N ALA A 142 14.45 -14.12 11.26
CA ALA A 142 15.04 -12.83 11.61
C ALA A 142 14.28 -12.06 12.72
N LEU A 143 12.98 -12.30 12.89
CA LEU A 143 12.14 -11.57 13.86
C LEU A 143 11.26 -12.54 14.67
N PRO A 144 10.75 -12.17 15.87
CA PRO A 144 9.76 -12.97 16.59
C PRO A 144 8.38 -12.97 15.92
N SER A 145 7.55 -13.99 16.18
CA SER A 145 6.19 -14.08 15.63
C SER A 145 5.24 -13.10 16.27
N LEU A 146 4.59 -12.30 15.43
CA LEU A 146 3.45 -11.47 15.81
C LEU A 146 2.22 -12.35 15.79
N GLN A 147 1.45 -12.31 16.89
CA GLN A 147 0.16 -12.97 16.95
C GLN A 147 -0.90 -11.92 16.65
N TYR A 148 -1.56 -12.05 15.51
CA TYR A 148 -2.76 -11.28 15.21
C TYR A 148 -3.98 -12.02 15.77
N PRO A 149 -5.06 -11.31 16.12
CA PRO A 149 -6.30 -11.98 16.52
C PRO A 149 -6.79 -12.91 15.40
N ASN A 150 -6.95 -14.20 15.73
CA ASN A 150 -7.38 -15.23 14.77
C ASN A 150 -8.79 -15.00 14.22
N ASP A 151 -9.55 -14.12 14.88
CA ASP A 151 -10.90 -13.73 14.52
C ASP A 151 -10.95 -12.43 13.71
N LEU A 152 -9.83 -11.88 13.24
CA LEU A 152 -9.84 -10.59 12.53
C LEU A 152 -10.42 -10.71 11.10
N LEU A 153 -10.01 -11.72 10.35
CA LEU A 153 -10.58 -12.09 9.05
C LEU A 153 -10.85 -13.60 9.03
N SER A 154 -11.96 -14.01 8.44
CA SER A 154 -12.31 -15.42 8.37
C SER A 154 -11.38 -16.23 7.43
N PRO A 155 -10.93 -17.42 7.85
CA PRO A 155 -10.21 -18.36 6.99
C PRO A 155 -11.15 -19.24 6.14
N VAL A 156 -12.47 -19.15 6.33
CA VAL A 156 -13.45 -20.00 5.62
C VAL A 156 -13.31 -19.80 4.12
N GLY A 157 -13.17 -20.90 3.38
CA GLY A 157 -13.01 -20.88 1.93
C GLY A 157 -11.77 -20.12 1.44
N GLY A 158 -10.76 -19.86 2.28
CA GLY A 158 -9.62 -19.02 1.92
C GLY A 158 -10.00 -17.56 1.70
N ALA A 159 -11.00 -17.03 2.42
CA ALA A 159 -11.43 -15.64 2.30
C ALA A 159 -10.31 -14.65 2.70
N ASN A 160 -9.54 -14.96 3.74
CA ASN A 160 -8.36 -14.19 4.14
C ASN A 160 -7.25 -14.16 3.07
N GLU A 161 -7.20 -15.17 2.18
CA GLU A 161 -6.16 -15.34 1.15
C GLU A 161 -6.48 -14.66 -0.19
N VAL A 162 -7.67 -14.07 -0.35
CA VAL A 162 -8.07 -13.35 -1.59
C VAL A 162 -7.03 -12.31 -1.98
N ASN A 163 -6.40 -12.42 -3.16
CA ASN A 163 -5.34 -11.51 -3.59
C ASN A 163 -5.52 -11.08 -5.06
N PHE A 164 -5.91 -9.84 -5.28
CA PHE A 164 -6.19 -9.24 -6.58
C PHE A 164 -4.99 -8.47 -7.16
N ASN A 165 -3.80 -8.63 -6.59
CA ASN A 165 -2.61 -7.89 -7.01
C ASN A 165 -2.25 -8.11 -8.49
N LYS A 166 -2.54 -9.28 -9.07
CA LYS A 166 -2.34 -9.52 -10.51
C LYS A 166 -3.20 -8.58 -11.36
N LYS A 167 -4.50 -8.44 -11.03
CA LYS A 167 -5.42 -7.51 -11.69
C LYS A 167 -5.02 -6.06 -11.43
N LEU A 168 -4.59 -5.75 -10.19
CA LEU A 168 -4.14 -4.41 -9.82
C LEU A 168 -2.90 -3.98 -10.60
N LEU A 169 -1.87 -4.85 -10.69
CA LEU A 169 -0.64 -4.58 -11.42
C LEU A 169 -0.93 -4.28 -12.90
N GLN A 170 -1.79 -5.08 -13.52
CA GLN A 170 -2.23 -4.85 -14.90
C GLN A 170 -2.92 -3.48 -15.06
N LYS A 171 -3.92 -3.19 -14.22
CA LYS A 171 -4.62 -1.89 -14.26
C LYS A 171 -3.69 -0.73 -13.97
N TYR A 172 -2.70 -0.93 -13.12
CA TYR A 172 -1.71 0.09 -12.78
C TYR A 172 -0.87 0.48 -14.00
N THR A 173 -0.27 -0.50 -14.67
CA THR A 173 0.62 -0.25 -15.82
C THR A 173 -0.14 0.17 -17.08
N GLU A 174 -1.31 -0.40 -17.33
CA GLU A 174 -2.07 -0.16 -18.57
C GLU A 174 -3.00 1.06 -18.50
N ILE A 175 -3.46 1.45 -17.31
CA ILE A 175 -4.48 2.50 -17.14
C ILE A 175 -3.99 3.63 -16.24
N ILE A 176 -3.55 3.33 -15.02
CA ILE A 176 -3.19 4.36 -14.03
C ILE A 176 -1.99 5.17 -14.52
N VAL A 177 -0.87 4.53 -14.84
CA VAL A 177 0.36 5.22 -15.27
C VAL A 177 0.10 6.09 -16.51
N PRO A 178 -0.54 5.61 -17.60
CA PRO A 178 -0.88 6.46 -18.75
C PRO A 178 -1.81 7.63 -18.43
N SER A 179 -2.71 7.48 -17.46
CA SER A 179 -3.68 8.53 -17.09
C SER A 179 -3.07 9.67 -16.27
N ILE A 180 -2.05 9.40 -15.44
CA ILE A 180 -1.45 10.40 -14.55
C ILE A 180 -0.09 10.93 -15.04
N CYS A 181 0.61 10.19 -15.91
CA CYS A 181 1.96 10.54 -16.37
C CYS A 181 1.97 11.05 -17.81
N LYS A 182 2.83 12.04 -18.08
CA LYS A 182 3.08 12.52 -19.45
C LYS A 182 3.77 11.45 -20.29
N GLY A 183 3.41 11.37 -21.57
CA GLY A 183 4.05 10.46 -22.51
C GLY A 183 5.54 10.74 -22.74
N GLY A 184 6.24 9.71 -23.20
CA GLY A 184 7.67 9.74 -23.53
C GLY A 184 8.54 9.07 -22.49
N ASP A 185 9.84 9.30 -22.63
CA ASP A 185 10.90 8.76 -21.79
C ASP A 185 11.78 9.90 -21.27
N ASP A 186 12.03 9.95 -19.97
CA ASP A 186 12.93 10.93 -19.33
C ASP A 186 14.19 10.30 -18.73
N GLU A 187 14.44 9.02 -19.04
CA GLU A 187 15.59 8.21 -18.61
C GLU A 187 15.68 7.97 -17.10
N GLN A 188 14.74 8.48 -16.30
CA GLN A 188 14.70 8.31 -14.84
C GLN A 188 14.02 6.99 -14.45
N HIS A 189 14.47 5.89 -15.05
CA HIS A 189 13.87 4.56 -14.94
C HIS A 189 13.94 4.02 -13.50
N GLY A 190 15.07 4.21 -12.81
CA GLY A 190 15.23 3.78 -11.42
C GLY A 190 14.25 4.49 -10.47
N SER A 191 14.16 5.82 -10.55
CA SER A 191 13.23 6.60 -9.73
C SER A 191 11.77 6.28 -10.06
N THR A 192 11.46 6.10 -11.34
CA THR A 192 10.15 5.63 -11.81
C THR A 192 9.75 4.34 -11.11
N THR A 193 10.60 3.32 -11.17
CA THR A 193 10.31 2.01 -10.55
C THR A 193 10.16 2.09 -9.04
N LEU A 194 10.95 2.92 -8.35
CA LEU A 194 10.80 3.11 -6.90
C LEU A 194 9.46 3.76 -6.54
N CYS A 195 9.03 4.77 -7.31
CA CYS A 195 7.70 5.36 -7.16
C CYS A 195 6.58 4.37 -7.51
N ASP A 196 6.77 3.54 -8.54
CA ASP A 196 5.82 2.49 -8.92
C ASP A 196 5.62 1.49 -7.78
N ILE A 197 6.70 1.00 -7.17
CA ILE A 197 6.65 0.07 -6.03
C ILE A 197 5.91 0.72 -4.84
N ALA A 198 6.21 1.98 -4.52
CA ALA A 198 5.54 2.68 -3.43
C ALA A 198 4.02 2.83 -3.70
N ALA A 199 3.65 3.20 -4.93
CA ALA A 199 2.26 3.33 -5.35
C ALA A 199 1.53 1.98 -5.35
N LEU A 200 2.12 0.94 -5.94
CA LEU A 200 1.56 -0.41 -5.99
C LEU A 200 1.32 -0.99 -4.60
N GLN A 201 2.27 -0.81 -3.67
CA GLN A 201 2.12 -1.25 -2.29
C GLN A 201 1.02 -0.48 -1.54
N ALA A 202 0.93 0.84 -1.73
CA ALA A 202 -0.12 1.66 -1.15
C ALA A 202 -1.50 1.29 -1.70
N LEU A 203 -1.60 1.10 -3.02
CA LEU A 203 -2.81 0.67 -3.71
C LEU A 203 -3.25 -0.72 -3.25
N SER A 204 -2.32 -1.68 -3.20
CA SER A 204 -2.59 -3.05 -2.76
C SER A 204 -3.19 -3.07 -1.36
N ARG A 205 -2.55 -2.39 -0.41
CA ARG A 205 -3.07 -2.28 0.96
C ARG A 205 -4.46 -1.64 0.97
N ARG A 206 -4.67 -0.58 0.17
CA ARG A 206 -5.95 0.15 0.11
C ARG A 206 -7.10 -0.67 -0.46
N VAL A 207 -6.90 -1.38 -1.56
CA VAL A 207 -7.97 -2.17 -2.19
C VAL A 207 -8.28 -3.43 -1.38
N HIS A 208 -7.25 -4.10 -0.85
CA HIS A 208 -7.43 -5.29 -0.03
C HIS A 208 -7.97 -5.00 1.37
N TYR A 209 -7.90 -3.74 1.83
CA TYR A 209 -8.61 -3.32 3.03
C TYR A 209 -10.14 -3.53 2.92
N GLY A 210 -10.66 -3.71 1.70
CA GLY A 210 -12.03 -4.19 1.45
C GLY A 210 -12.38 -5.48 2.21
N LYS A 211 -11.42 -6.35 2.53
CA LYS A 211 -11.66 -7.54 3.37
C LYS A 211 -12.17 -7.18 4.77
N PHE A 212 -11.58 -6.18 5.41
CA PHE A 212 -11.98 -5.70 6.73
C PHE A 212 -13.34 -5.01 6.69
N VAL A 213 -13.59 -4.24 5.63
CA VAL A 213 -14.88 -3.61 5.36
C VAL A 213 -15.97 -4.69 5.20
N ALA A 214 -15.70 -5.72 4.39
CA ALA A 214 -16.61 -6.83 4.16
C ALA A 214 -16.89 -7.62 5.44
N GLU A 215 -15.88 -7.94 6.23
CA GLU A 215 -16.04 -8.66 7.50
C GLU A 215 -16.85 -7.84 8.52
N SER A 216 -16.60 -6.53 8.63
CA SER A 216 -17.37 -5.62 9.50
C SER A 216 -18.85 -5.56 9.09
N LYS A 217 -19.12 -5.46 7.77
CA LYS A 217 -20.49 -5.49 7.22
C LYS A 217 -21.15 -6.86 7.42
N TYR A 218 -20.43 -7.96 7.19
CA TYR A 218 -20.93 -9.32 7.38
C TYR A 218 -21.39 -9.53 8.82
N ARG A 219 -20.56 -9.16 9.81
CA ARG A 219 -20.92 -9.28 11.24
C ARG A 219 -22.16 -8.50 11.62
N SER A 220 -22.42 -7.38 10.94
CA SER A 220 -23.59 -6.55 11.18
C SER A 220 -24.89 -7.18 10.64
N ASN A 221 -24.81 -7.98 9.57
CA ASN A 221 -25.99 -8.64 8.99
C ASN A 221 -25.64 -9.99 8.30
N PRO A 222 -25.27 -11.03 9.06
CA PRO A 222 -24.80 -12.29 8.48
C PRO A 222 -25.86 -12.99 7.63
N ASP A 223 -27.12 -12.99 8.10
CA ASP A 223 -28.22 -13.70 7.44
C ASP A 223 -28.53 -13.16 6.05
N ALA A 224 -28.42 -11.84 5.84
CA ALA A 224 -28.68 -11.24 4.53
C ALA A 224 -27.61 -11.64 3.52
N TYR A 225 -26.33 -11.57 3.89
CA TYR A 225 -25.23 -11.98 3.01
C TYR A 225 -25.28 -13.48 2.73
N GLN A 226 -25.55 -14.31 3.74
CA GLN A 226 -25.65 -15.75 3.58
C GLN A 226 -26.75 -16.11 2.57
N LYS A 227 -27.95 -15.51 2.68
CA LYS A 227 -29.06 -15.76 1.74
C LYS A 227 -28.70 -15.42 0.29
N LEU A 228 -28.03 -14.28 0.07
CA LEU A 228 -27.63 -13.85 -1.26
C LEU A 228 -26.56 -14.79 -1.86
N VAL A 229 -25.55 -15.16 -1.07
CA VAL A 229 -24.51 -16.11 -1.50
C VAL A 229 -25.10 -17.50 -1.73
N ASP A 230 -26.04 -17.94 -0.90
CA ASP A 230 -26.74 -19.21 -1.06
C ASP A 230 -27.53 -19.26 -2.38
N ALA A 231 -28.07 -18.13 -2.82
CA ALA A 231 -28.70 -17.98 -4.13
C ALA A 231 -27.71 -17.78 -5.29
N GLY A 232 -26.42 -17.56 -5.02
CA GLY A 232 -25.42 -17.22 -6.03
C GLY A 232 -25.57 -15.79 -6.60
N ASP A 233 -26.27 -14.91 -5.88
CA ASP A 233 -26.64 -13.57 -6.32
C ASP A 233 -25.54 -12.55 -6.01
N ALA A 234 -24.50 -12.51 -6.85
CA ALA A 234 -23.40 -11.56 -6.70
C ALA A 234 -23.82 -10.11 -6.94
N GLU A 235 -24.79 -9.87 -7.82
CA GLU A 235 -25.35 -8.54 -8.06
C GLU A 235 -26.08 -8.02 -6.81
N GLY A 236 -26.85 -8.87 -6.14
CA GLY A 236 -27.47 -8.57 -4.87
C GLY A 236 -26.46 -8.26 -3.77
N VAL A 237 -25.36 -9.01 -3.69
CA VAL A 237 -24.26 -8.72 -2.75
C VAL A 237 -23.63 -7.35 -3.07
N MET A 238 -23.30 -7.09 -4.33
CA MET A 238 -22.74 -5.80 -4.77
C MET A 238 -23.66 -4.63 -4.42
N LYS A 239 -24.96 -4.77 -4.69
CA LYS A 239 -25.96 -3.76 -4.36
C LYS A 239 -26.03 -3.49 -2.86
N LEU A 240 -25.97 -4.53 -2.03
CA LEU A 240 -25.98 -4.40 -0.57
C LEU A 240 -24.70 -3.75 -0.02
N LEU A 241 -23.57 -3.94 -0.70
CA LEU A 241 -22.29 -3.32 -0.35
C LEU A 241 -22.20 -1.85 -0.76
N THR A 242 -22.94 -1.44 -1.79
CA THR A 242 -22.83 -0.13 -2.44
C THR A 242 -23.49 0.96 -1.62
N ASN A 243 -22.77 2.06 -1.42
CA ASN A 243 -23.32 3.27 -0.83
C ASN A 243 -22.87 4.46 -1.66
N ALA A 244 -23.73 4.88 -2.59
CA ALA A 244 -23.43 5.93 -3.57
C ALA A 244 -23.02 7.25 -2.91
N VAL A 245 -23.64 7.61 -1.78
CA VAL A 245 -23.30 8.85 -1.06
C VAL A 245 -21.88 8.80 -0.50
N VAL A 246 -21.48 7.65 0.07
CA VAL A 246 -20.12 7.47 0.59
C VAL A 246 -19.09 7.45 -0.55
N GLU A 247 -19.42 6.81 -1.67
CA GLU A 247 -18.54 6.76 -2.85
C GLU A 247 -18.32 8.15 -3.45
N GLU A 248 -19.38 8.95 -3.61
CA GLU A 248 -19.28 10.34 -4.06
C GLU A 248 -18.43 11.20 -3.11
N GLN A 249 -18.59 11.02 -1.79
CA GLN A 249 -17.76 11.69 -0.79
C GLN A 249 -16.28 11.31 -0.89
N VAL A 250 -15.97 10.04 -1.15
CA VAL A 250 -14.59 9.58 -1.37
C VAL A 250 -13.99 10.25 -2.59
N LEU A 251 -14.73 10.31 -3.70
CA LEU A 251 -14.26 10.93 -4.95
C LEU A 251 -14.01 12.43 -4.78
N ARG A 252 -14.97 13.16 -4.19
CA ARG A 252 -14.82 14.58 -3.91
C ARG A 252 -13.63 14.86 -3.01
N ARG A 253 -13.42 14.03 -1.97
CA ARG A 253 -12.28 14.16 -1.05
C ARG A 253 -10.96 13.86 -1.74
N ALA A 254 -10.89 12.80 -2.56
CA ALA A 254 -9.70 12.44 -3.31
C ALA A 254 -9.28 13.57 -4.26
N ARG A 255 -10.24 14.13 -5.01
CA ARG A 255 -10.01 15.28 -5.90
C ARG A 255 -9.49 16.50 -5.13
N LEU A 256 -10.13 16.86 -4.02
CA LEU A 256 -9.73 18.01 -3.20
C LEU A 256 -8.31 17.83 -2.63
N LYS A 257 -7.99 16.63 -2.13
CA LYS A 257 -6.65 16.29 -1.64
C LYS A 257 -5.61 16.35 -2.74
N ALA A 258 -5.90 15.79 -3.92
CA ALA A 258 -5.01 15.86 -5.06
C ALA A 258 -4.74 17.30 -5.52
N ALA A 259 -5.78 18.16 -5.56
CA ALA A 259 -5.63 19.58 -5.85
C ALA A 259 -4.77 20.31 -4.79
N THR A 260 -4.97 19.97 -3.53
CA THR A 260 -4.23 20.56 -2.40
C THR A 260 -2.75 20.15 -2.39
N TYR A 261 -2.46 18.85 -2.57
CA TYR A 261 -1.10 18.32 -2.50
C TYR A 261 -0.32 18.47 -3.80
N GLY A 262 -1.03 18.55 -4.94
CA GLY A 262 -0.45 18.73 -6.27
C GLY A 262 -0.01 20.16 -6.58
N THR A 263 -0.33 21.13 -5.73
CA THR A 263 -0.03 22.54 -5.92
C THR A 263 1.07 22.99 -4.97
N GLU A 264 2.10 23.66 -5.48
CA GLU A 264 3.09 24.31 -4.59
C GLU A 264 2.47 25.58 -3.98
N PRO A 265 2.47 25.73 -2.65
CA PRO A 265 2.06 26.98 -2.04
C PRO A 265 3.04 28.08 -2.47
N MET A 266 2.53 29.13 -3.13
CA MET A 266 3.34 30.28 -3.55
C MET A 266 3.89 30.99 -2.30
N LEU A 267 5.19 30.85 -2.05
CA LEU A 267 5.91 31.47 -0.92
C LEU A 267 5.78 33.01 -0.90
N THR A 268 5.46 33.63 -2.04
CA THR A 268 5.28 35.09 -2.19
C THR A 268 3.96 35.61 -1.62
N ASP A 269 2.95 34.75 -1.47
CA ASP A 269 1.61 35.12 -0.97
C ASP A 269 1.42 34.78 0.51
N LEU A 270 2.44 34.20 1.15
CA LEU A 270 2.44 33.98 2.59
C LEU A 270 2.65 35.33 3.30
N PRO A 271 1.77 35.71 4.25
CA PRO A 271 1.92 36.96 4.98
C PRO A 271 3.29 37.02 5.66
N LYS A 272 4.02 38.13 5.47
CA LYS A 272 5.32 38.36 6.12
C LYS A 272 5.14 38.22 7.63
N ILE A 273 5.84 37.23 8.21
CA ILE A 273 5.68 36.84 9.60
C ILE A 273 6.14 37.99 10.52
N GLN A 274 5.18 38.68 11.14
CA GLN A 274 5.39 39.51 12.33
C GLN A 274 4.54 38.93 13.48
N CYS A 275 5.23 38.21 14.38
CA CYS A 275 4.93 37.80 15.76
C CYS A 275 3.45 37.68 16.25
N SER A 276 3.03 36.49 16.73
CA SER A 276 3.00 36.09 18.17
C SER A 276 1.99 34.96 18.47
N ASP A 277 1.01 34.71 17.59
CA ASP A 277 -0.02 33.68 17.81
C ASP A 277 0.00 32.59 16.72
N MET A 278 0.69 31.48 17.01
CA MET A 278 0.84 30.34 16.09
C MET A 278 -0.50 29.67 15.73
N ALA A 279 -1.50 29.68 16.62
CA ALA A 279 -2.77 28.97 16.41
C ALA A 279 -3.66 29.63 15.34
N SER A 280 -3.76 30.96 15.32
CA SER A 280 -4.55 31.67 14.29
C SER A 280 -3.85 31.62 12.93
N ILE A 281 -2.51 31.56 12.92
CA ILE A 281 -1.69 31.43 11.71
C ILE A 281 -1.92 30.08 11.03
N VAL A 282 -1.92 28.98 11.79
CA VAL A 282 -2.17 27.63 11.24
C VAL A 282 -3.60 27.54 10.68
N ALA A 283 -4.58 28.12 11.38
CA ALA A 283 -5.97 28.16 10.91
C ALA A 283 -6.13 28.98 9.62
N ALA A 284 -5.47 30.15 9.53
CA ALA A 284 -5.50 31.00 8.34
C ALA A 284 -4.78 30.34 7.15
N ALA A 285 -3.62 29.72 7.36
CA ALA A 285 -2.88 29.02 6.32
C ALA A 285 -3.65 27.79 5.78
N ALA A 286 -4.26 27.00 6.68
CA ALA A 286 -5.11 25.88 6.28
C ALA A 286 -6.34 26.34 5.51
N ALA A 287 -7.01 27.42 5.95
CA ALA A 287 -8.14 28.00 5.23
C ALA A 287 -7.72 28.53 3.85
N SER A 288 -6.57 29.21 3.75
CA SER A 288 -6.05 29.72 2.48
C SER A 288 -5.70 28.59 1.50
N ALA A 289 -5.11 27.48 1.99
CA ALA A 289 -4.83 26.31 1.15
C ALA A 289 -6.12 25.65 0.64
N VAL A 290 -7.16 25.57 1.47
CA VAL A 290 -8.47 25.05 1.07
C VAL A 290 -9.15 25.97 0.06
N VAL A 291 -9.12 27.29 0.27
CA VAL A 291 -9.69 28.27 -0.68
C VAL A 291 -8.95 28.23 -2.01
N ALA A 292 -7.61 28.21 -2.00
CA ALA A 292 -6.82 28.07 -3.22
C ALA A 292 -7.10 26.76 -3.94
N ALA A 293 -7.27 25.65 -3.21
CA ALA A 293 -7.69 24.38 -3.80
C ALA A 293 -9.11 24.45 -4.39
N MET A 294 -10.03 25.17 -3.76
CA MET A 294 -11.39 25.38 -4.29
C MET A 294 -11.41 26.29 -5.53
N GLU A 295 -10.64 27.37 -5.54
CA GLU A 295 -10.52 28.26 -6.69
C GLU A 295 -9.82 27.58 -7.88
N ALA A 296 -8.84 26.71 -7.62
CA ALA A 296 -8.21 25.86 -8.63
C ALA A 296 -9.17 24.80 -9.21
N LEU A 297 -10.24 24.43 -8.49
CA LEU A 297 -11.29 23.55 -9.02
C LEU A 297 -12.24 24.28 -9.98
N ASP A 298 -12.42 25.60 -9.82
CA ASP A 298 -13.36 26.42 -10.61
C ASP A 298 -12.70 27.11 -11.83
N ASN A 299 -11.37 27.26 -11.85
CA ASN A 299 -10.63 27.85 -12.97
C ASN A 299 -9.82 26.80 -13.74
N GLU A 300 -10.26 26.45 -14.96
CA GLU A 300 -9.53 25.57 -15.88
C GLU A 300 -8.14 26.11 -16.34
N HIS A 301 -7.69 27.28 -15.88
CA HIS A 301 -6.56 28.00 -16.48
C HIS A 301 -5.44 28.51 -15.58
N LEU A 302 -5.38 28.19 -14.27
CA LEU A 302 -4.23 28.64 -13.44
C LEU A 302 -3.57 27.51 -12.64
N ALA A 303 -2.23 27.46 -12.78
CA ALA A 303 -1.25 26.53 -12.21
C ALA A 303 -1.30 25.08 -12.76
N LYS A 304 -0.32 24.73 -13.60
CA LYS A 304 0.03 23.34 -13.93
C LYS A 304 0.46 22.65 -12.64
N GLY A 305 -0.49 22.08 -11.91
CA GLY A 305 -0.22 21.22 -10.77
C GLY A 305 0.67 20.04 -11.17
N LYS A 306 1.32 19.44 -10.17
CA LYS A 306 2.17 18.25 -10.30
C LYS A 306 1.43 17.07 -10.93
N VAL A 307 0.12 16.98 -10.73
CA VAL A 307 -0.80 16.01 -11.35
C VAL A 307 -2.14 16.68 -11.61
N ASP A 308 -2.91 16.18 -12.57
CA ASP A 308 -4.31 16.56 -12.76
C ASP A 308 -5.18 15.93 -11.65
N PRO A 309 -5.85 16.73 -10.80
CA PRO A 309 -6.74 16.22 -9.75
C PRO A 309 -7.90 15.38 -10.31
N VAL A 310 -8.36 15.67 -11.53
CA VAL A 310 -9.42 14.90 -12.20
C VAL A 310 -8.90 13.51 -12.58
N ALA A 311 -7.64 13.38 -13.01
CA ALA A 311 -7.05 12.09 -13.29
C ALA A 311 -6.99 11.21 -12.02
N ILE A 312 -6.62 11.79 -10.87
CA ILE A 312 -6.65 11.07 -9.58
C ILE A 312 -8.08 10.65 -9.19
N GLU A 313 -9.06 11.55 -9.35
CA GLU A 313 -10.47 11.23 -9.12
C GLU A 313 -10.94 10.05 -10.00
N SER A 314 -10.58 10.04 -11.29
CA SER A 314 -10.90 8.94 -12.22
C SER A 314 -10.23 7.63 -11.83
N VAL A 315 -8.97 7.65 -11.39
CA VAL A 315 -8.30 6.44 -10.84
C VAL A 315 -9.07 5.87 -9.65
N TYR A 316 -9.59 6.73 -8.76
CA TYR A 316 -10.42 6.27 -7.66
C TYR A 316 -11.75 5.67 -8.14
N ARG A 317 -12.43 6.37 -9.06
CA ARG A 317 -13.75 6.00 -9.59
C ARG A 317 -13.72 4.69 -10.36
N ASP A 318 -12.74 4.55 -11.25
CA ASP A 318 -12.76 3.51 -12.29
C ASP A 318 -11.92 2.28 -11.88
N ILE A 319 -11.00 2.44 -10.92
CA ILE A 319 -10.06 1.39 -10.52
C ILE A 319 -10.15 1.07 -9.04
N ILE A 320 -9.85 2.02 -8.14
CA ILE A 320 -9.68 1.71 -6.70
C ILE A 320 -11.00 1.28 -6.07
N ILE A 321 -12.09 2.05 -6.25
CA ILE A 321 -13.40 1.73 -5.66
C ILE A 321 -13.93 0.40 -6.25
N PRO A 322 -13.99 0.20 -7.57
CA PRO A 322 -14.45 -1.06 -8.16
C PRO A 322 -13.63 -2.27 -7.69
N LEU A 323 -12.31 -2.19 -7.70
CA LEU A 323 -11.47 -3.32 -7.27
C LEU A 323 -11.63 -3.63 -5.78
N THR A 324 -11.84 -2.61 -4.94
CA THR A 324 -12.18 -2.81 -3.53
C THR A 324 -13.51 -3.56 -3.39
N LYS A 325 -14.52 -3.20 -4.19
CA LYS A 325 -15.83 -3.89 -4.20
C LYS A 325 -15.72 -5.33 -4.67
N ASP A 326 -14.94 -5.58 -5.71
CA ASP A 326 -14.72 -6.94 -6.20
C ASP A 326 -14.08 -7.83 -5.11
N ILE A 327 -13.13 -7.28 -4.35
CA ILE A 327 -12.55 -7.95 -3.19
C ILE A 327 -13.59 -8.16 -2.08
N GLU A 328 -14.44 -7.16 -1.79
CA GLU A 328 -15.54 -7.30 -0.81
C GLU A 328 -16.47 -8.46 -1.21
N VAL A 329 -16.86 -8.57 -2.48
CA VAL A 329 -17.70 -9.66 -3.01
C VAL A 329 -16.99 -11.00 -2.92
N ALA A 330 -15.76 -11.11 -3.43
CA ALA A 330 -14.97 -12.34 -3.40
C ALA A 330 -14.79 -12.86 -1.97
N TYR A 331 -14.49 -11.95 -1.04
CA TYR A 331 -14.37 -12.24 0.38
C TYR A 331 -15.68 -12.80 0.94
N LEU A 332 -16.82 -12.14 0.70
CA LEU A 332 -18.11 -12.55 1.26
C LEU A 332 -18.59 -13.91 0.74
N PHE A 333 -18.35 -14.22 -0.54
CA PHE A 333 -18.66 -15.55 -1.09
C PHE A 333 -17.90 -16.64 -0.34
N ARG A 334 -16.57 -16.51 -0.26
CA ARG A 334 -15.71 -17.49 0.45
C ARG A 334 -16.05 -17.56 1.94
N ARG A 335 -16.29 -16.41 2.57
CA ARG A 335 -16.73 -16.27 3.96
C ARG A 335 -18.02 -17.04 4.26
N CYS A 336 -18.92 -17.13 3.30
CA CYS A 336 -20.18 -17.88 3.37
C CYS A 336 -20.04 -19.35 2.90
N GLY A 337 -18.83 -19.80 2.57
CA GLY A 337 -18.53 -21.19 2.19
C GLY A 337 -18.72 -21.51 0.71
N LYS A 338 -18.75 -20.50 -0.18
CA LYS A 338 -18.87 -20.70 -1.64
C LYS A 338 -17.75 -20.03 -2.41
N GLU A 339 -17.39 -20.59 -3.56
CA GLU A 339 -16.52 -19.89 -4.50
C GLU A 339 -17.26 -18.71 -5.15
N PRO A 340 -16.60 -17.57 -5.36
CA PRO A 340 -17.20 -16.45 -6.03
C PRO A 340 -17.35 -16.73 -7.55
N PRO A 341 -18.23 -15.99 -8.24
CA PRO A 341 -18.32 -16.04 -9.69
C PRO A 341 -16.98 -15.73 -10.37
N ALA A 342 -16.82 -16.20 -11.61
CA ALA A 342 -15.55 -16.13 -12.34
C ALA A 342 -14.96 -14.71 -12.45
N GLU A 343 -15.82 -13.69 -12.58
CA GLU A 343 -15.40 -12.28 -12.65
C GLU A 343 -14.71 -11.77 -11.36
N TYR A 344 -15.06 -12.35 -10.21
CA TYR A 344 -14.52 -12.02 -8.89
C TYR A 344 -13.48 -13.04 -8.39
N LEU A 345 -12.98 -13.93 -9.26
CA LEU A 345 -11.85 -14.78 -8.89
C LEU A 345 -10.57 -13.94 -8.79
N SER A 346 -9.83 -14.14 -7.69
CA SER A 346 -8.53 -13.52 -7.41
C SER A 346 -7.44 -14.07 -8.31
#